data_AF-A0A7V7C3Q4-F1
#
_entry.id   AF-A0A7V7C3Q4-F1
#
_cell.length_a   1.000
_cell.length_b   1.000
_cell.length_c   1.000
_cell.angle_alpha   90.00
_cell.angle_beta   90.00
_cell.angle_gamma   90.00
#
_symmetry.space_group_name_H-M   'P 1'
#
loop_
_entity.id
_entity.type
_entity.pdbx_description
1 polymer ?
#
loop_
_entity_poly.entity_id
_entity_poly.type
_entity_poly.pdbx_seq_one_letter_code
_entity_poly.pdbx_strand_id
1 'polypeptide(L)'
;MNRFKKTFFALIIVFLSLLFISCNGVETPPENTKSYRTKVRSGVSEVILEELELGFRFFYETASVDEASYGLIPDRFHAVGQDGGNPGDVSSIASVGFGLSTLPIGIEAGWI
;
A
#
# COMPACT_ATOMS: atom_id res chain seq x y z
N MET A 1 30.29 -35.38 3.90
CA MET A 1 30.59 -34.11 4.61
C MET A 1 30.84 -34.41 6.09
N ASN A 2 32.07 -34.17 6.57
CA ASN A 2 32.50 -34.52 7.93
C ASN A 2 31.60 -33.86 9.00
N ARG A 3 31.36 -34.55 10.13
CA ARG A 3 30.50 -34.03 11.22
C ARG A 3 30.87 -32.60 11.62
N PHE A 4 32.17 -32.29 11.63
CA PHE A 4 32.72 -30.96 11.87
C PHE A 4 32.22 -29.87 10.89
N LYS A 5 32.12 -30.18 9.60
CA LYS A 5 31.63 -29.22 8.59
C LYS A 5 30.13 -28.94 8.76
N LYS A 6 29.34 -29.94 9.17
CA LYS A 6 27.90 -29.79 9.40
C LYS A 6 27.61 -28.91 10.62
N THR A 7 28.32 -29.12 11.73
CA THR A 7 28.20 -28.27 12.92
C THR A 7 28.67 -26.85 12.65
N PHE A 8 29.76 -26.68 11.91
CA PHE A 8 30.24 -25.36 11.51
C PHE A 8 29.22 -24.59 10.64
N PHE A 9 28.63 -25.24 9.64
CA PHE A 9 27.59 -24.62 8.81
C PHE A 9 26.32 -24.28 9.59
N ALA A 10 25.89 -25.16 10.51
CA ALA A 10 24.73 -24.89 11.36
C ALA A 10 24.95 -23.65 12.25
N LEU A 11 26.14 -23.49 12.82
CA LEU A 11 26.49 -22.31 13.63
C LEU A 11 26.50 -21.03 12.78
N ILE A 12 26.98 -21.08 11.54
CA ILE A 12 26.94 -19.94 10.62
C ILE A 12 25.50 -19.53 10.32
N ILE A 13 24.60 -20.48 10.06
CA ILE A 13 23.18 -20.19 9.77
C ILE A 13 22.52 -19.53 10.98
N VAL A 14 22.76 -20.05 12.19
CA VAL A 14 22.24 -19.46 13.43
C VAL A 14 22.80 -18.04 13.62
N PHE A 15 24.11 -17.85 13.44
CA PHE A 15 24.74 -16.55 13.56
C PHE A 15 24.19 -15.53 12.53
N LEU A 16 24.02 -15.95 11.27
CA LEU A 16 23.39 -15.12 10.24
C LEU A 16 21.93 -14.80 10.57
N SER A 17 21.17 -15.75 11.12
CA SER A 17 19.78 -15.49 11.53
C SER A 17 19.67 -14.44 12.65
N LEU A 18 20.67 -14.35 13.53
CA LEU A 18 20.73 -13.32 14.57
C LEU A 18 21.00 -11.91 14.01
N LEU A 19 21.66 -11.79 12.85
CA LEU A 19 21.88 -10.51 12.17
C LEU A 19 20.59 -9.94 11.55
N PHE A 20 19.56 -10.78 11.33
CA PHE A 20 18.26 -10.33 10.83
C PHE A 20 17.29 -9.91 11.95
N ILE A 21 17.67 -10.02 13.22
CA ILE A 21 16.89 -9.49 14.35
C ILE A 21 17.38 -8.07 14.64
N SER A 22 17.08 -7.13 13.73
CA SER A 22 17.17 -5.70 14.03
C SER A 22 15.79 -5.20 14.41
N CYS A 23 15.40 -5.42 15.67
CA CYS A 23 14.42 -4.56 16.33
C CYS A 23 15.23 -3.50 17.08
N ASN A 24 15.63 -2.43 16.38
CA ASN A 24 15.84 -1.18 17.10
C ASN A 24 14.49 -0.86 17.74
N GLY A 25 14.43 -0.75 19.06
CA GLY A 25 13.24 -0.40 19.82
C GLY A 25 12.79 1.02 19.49
N VAL A 26 12.30 1.22 18.28
CA VAL A 26 11.57 2.42 17.91
C VAL A 26 10.22 2.23 18.57
N GLU A 27 10.11 2.70 19.82
CA GLU A 27 8.82 2.88 20.45
C GLU A 27 7.99 3.76 19.51
N THR A 28 6.87 3.21 19.03
CA THR A 28 5.89 4.03 18.34
C THR A 28 5.52 5.17 19.28
N PRO A 29 5.55 6.43 18.81
CA PRO A 29 5.23 7.57 19.66
C PRO A 29 3.88 7.33 20.36
N PRO A 30 3.75 7.64 21.65
CA PRO A 30 2.51 7.41 22.40
C PRO A 30 1.33 8.20 21.82
N GLU A 31 1.61 9.28 21.09
CA GLU A 31 0.62 10.05 20.34
C GLU A 31 0.90 10.00 18.83
N ASN A 32 -0.11 9.65 18.06
CA ASN A 32 -0.09 9.72 16.60
C ASN A 32 -0.17 11.19 16.15
N THR A 33 0.97 11.87 16.16
CA THR A 33 1.11 13.27 15.73
C THR A 33 1.76 13.36 14.35
N LYS A 34 1.48 14.46 13.62
CA LYS A 34 2.11 14.72 12.30
C LYS A 34 3.62 14.99 12.38
N SER A 35 4.21 15.02 13.59
CA SER A 35 5.59 15.49 13.85
C SER A 35 6.68 14.64 13.16
N TYR A 36 6.44 13.35 12.98
CA TYR A 36 7.36 12.42 12.33
C TYR A 36 7.14 12.30 10.82
N ARG A 37 6.22 13.09 10.24
CA ARG A 37 5.97 13.06 8.80
C ARG A 37 7.04 13.85 8.08
N THR A 38 7.79 13.16 7.22
CA THR A 38 8.59 13.83 6.19
C THR A 38 7.66 14.71 5.37
N LYS A 39 8.03 15.98 5.13
CA LYS A 39 7.30 16.85 4.19
C LYS A 39 7.54 16.38 2.75
N VAL A 40 6.90 15.27 2.37
CA VAL A 40 7.13 14.58 1.08
C VAL A 40 6.70 15.40 -0.14
N ARG A 41 5.88 16.43 0.04
CA ARG A 41 5.34 17.28 -1.05
C ARG A 41 6.09 18.61 -1.23
N SER A 42 6.99 18.98 -0.32
CA SER A 42 7.72 20.25 -0.41
C SER A 42 8.75 20.20 -1.54
N GLY A 43 8.70 21.17 -2.47
CA GLY A 43 9.62 21.23 -3.61
C GLY A 43 9.23 20.31 -4.79
N VAL A 44 8.08 19.63 -4.72
CA VAL A 44 7.51 18.87 -5.82
C VAL A 44 6.78 19.83 -6.78
N SER A 45 6.91 19.61 -8.09
CA SER A 45 6.23 20.43 -9.10
C SER A 45 4.71 20.26 -9.07
N GLU A 46 3.97 21.32 -9.37
CA GLU A 46 2.49 21.32 -9.33
C GLU A 46 1.86 20.20 -10.17
N VAL A 47 2.35 19.98 -11.40
CA VAL A 47 1.84 18.93 -12.30
C VAL A 47 1.89 17.52 -11.69
N ILE A 48 2.89 17.25 -10.83
CA ILE A 48 3.01 15.95 -10.14
C ILE A 48 2.03 15.88 -8.96
N LEU A 49 1.74 17.02 -8.32
CA LEU A 49 0.76 17.09 -7.25
C LEU A 49 -0.67 16.94 -7.78
N GLU A 50 -0.96 17.53 -8.94
CA GLU A 50 -2.22 17.35 -9.68
C GLU A 50 -2.40 15.90 -10.10
N GLU A 51 -1.38 15.29 -10.72
CA GLU A 51 -1.42 13.88 -11.13
C GLU A 51 -1.62 12.94 -9.92
N LEU A 52 -1.00 13.26 -8.78
CA LEU A 52 -1.18 12.48 -7.55
C LEU A 52 -2.64 12.55 -7.05
N GLU A 53 -3.27 13.74 -7.08
CA GLU A 53 -4.68 13.90 -6.70
C GLU A 53 -5.60 13.15 -7.68
N LEU A 54 -5.36 13.27 -8.99
CA LEU A 54 -6.16 12.57 -10.01
C LEU A 54 -6.03 11.05 -9.87
N GLY A 55 -4.82 10.55 -9.59
CA GLY A 55 -4.59 9.15 -9.29
C GLY A 55 -5.34 8.67 -8.05
N PHE A 56 -5.38 9.48 -6.98
CA PHE A 56 -6.21 9.19 -5.81
C PHE A 56 -7.70 9.17 -6.15
N ARG A 57 -8.18 10.18 -6.90
CA ARG A 57 -9.59 10.30 -7.29
C ARG A 57 -10.09 9.11 -8.07
N PHE A 58 -9.26 8.51 -8.94
CA PHE A 58 -9.61 7.25 -9.57
C PHE A 58 -10.05 6.21 -8.54
N PHE A 59 -9.23 5.93 -7.53
CA PHE A 59 -9.56 4.92 -6.52
C PHE A 59 -10.75 5.32 -5.63
N TYR A 60 -10.84 6.61 -5.27
CA TYR A 60 -11.88 7.09 -4.36
C TYR A 60 -13.25 7.21 -5.04
N GLU A 61 -13.30 7.75 -6.26
CA GLU A 61 -14.55 8.04 -6.97
C GLU A 61 -15.08 6.83 -7.75
N THR A 62 -14.23 5.88 -8.14
CA THR A 62 -14.68 4.66 -8.82
C THR A 62 -15.03 3.50 -7.89
N ALA A 63 -14.75 3.63 -6.58
CA ALA A 63 -15.18 2.65 -5.60
C ALA A 63 -16.71 2.54 -5.60
N SER A 64 -17.22 1.30 -5.61
CA SER A 64 -18.66 1.09 -5.64
C SER A 64 -19.33 1.58 -4.36
N VAL A 65 -20.36 2.41 -4.51
CA VAL A 65 -21.16 2.96 -3.39
C VAL A 65 -22.34 2.06 -3.01
N ASP A 66 -22.58 1.00 -3.77
CA ASP A 66 -23.63 0.04 -3.51
C ASP A 66 -23.26 -0.87 -2.33
N GLU A 67 -24.19 -1.09 -1.40
CA GLU A 67 -23.96 -1.87 -0.18
C GLU A 67 -23.56 -3.32 -0.51
N ALA A 68 -24.13 -3.90 -1.57
CA ALA A 68 -23.80 -5.27 -1.98
C ALA A 68 -22.40 -5.39 -2.60
N SER A 69 -21.80 -4.26 -2.99
CA SER A 69 -20.49 -4.18 -3.62
C SER A 69 -19.37 -3.76 -2.67
N TYR A 70 -19.68 -3.41 -1.41
CA TYR A 70 -18.71 -3.21 -0.32
C TYR A 70 -17.53 -2.27 -0.61
N GLY A 71 -17.68 -1.24 -1.44
CA GLY A 71 -16.57 -0.34 -1.78
C GLY A 71 -15.51 -0.99 -2.68
N LEU A 72 -15.83 -2.10 -3.36
CA LEU A 72 -14.91 -2.72 -4.30
C LEU A 72 -14.60 -1.75 -5.45
N ILE A 73 -13.34 -1.81 -5.91
CA ILE A 73 -12.78 -0.91 -6.91
C ILE A 73 -12.60 -1.68 -8.23
N PRO A 74 -13.05 -1.12 -9.37
CA PRO A 74 -12.86 -1.69 -10.69
C PRO A 74 -11.39 -2.01 -10.98
N ASP A 75 -11.13 -3.09 -11.72
CA ASP A 75 -9.76 -3.46 -12.13
C ASP A 75 -9.10 -2.38 -13.02
N ARG A 76 -9.93 -1.70 -13.81
CA ARG A 76 -9.58 -0.57 -14.70
C ARG A 76 -10.86 0.24 -14.98
N PHE A 77 -10.70 1.47 -15.46
CA PHE A 77 -11.82 2.41 -15.67
C PHE A 77 -12.98 1.83 -16.51
N HIS A 78 -12.66 1.05 -17.56
CA HIS A 78 -13.66 0.35 -18.38
C HIS A 78 -13.52 -1.17 -18.25
N ALA A 79 -13.53 -1.69 -17.03
CA ALA A 79 -13.52 -3.12 -16.77
C ALA A 79 -14.92 -3.71 -17.06
N VAL A 80 -15.03 -4.50 -18.13
CA VAL A 80 -16.27 -5.20 -18.53
C VAL A 80 -16.13 -6.70 -18.37
N GLY A 81 -17.21 -7.35 -17.94
CA GLY A 81 -17.31 -8.80 -17.84
C GLY A 81 -17.30 -9.48 -19.22
N GLN A 82 -17.06 -10.79 -19.24
CA GLN A 82 -17.10 -11.59 -20.49
C GLN A 82 -18.48 -11.63 -21.14
N ASP A 83 -19.52 -11.32 -20.36
CA ASP A 83 -20.91 -11.20 -20.77
C ASP A 83 -21.24 -9.83 -21.41
N GLY A 84 -20.29 -8.90 -21.45
CA GLY A 84 -20.51 -7.56 -22.00
C GLY A 84 -21.32 -6.66 -21.07
N GLY A 85 -21.20 -6.85 -19.75
CA GLY A 85 -21.78 -5.97 -18.73
C GLY A 85 -21.35 -4.50 -18.81
N ASN A 86 -21.80 -3.69 -17.87
CA ASN A 86 -21.47 -2.26 -17.87
C ASN A 86 -19.99 -2.04 -17.54
N PRO A 87 -19.37 -0.97 -18.06
CA PRO A 87 -18.02 -0.60 -17.67
C PRO A 87 -17.94 -0.32 -16.17
N GLY A 88 -17.01 -0.98 -15.47
CA GLY A 88 -16.83 -0.86 -14.02
C GLY A 88 -17.39 -2.03 -13.22
N ASP A 89 -18.12 -2.96 -13.86
CA ASP A 89 -18.77 -4.10 -13.18
C ASP A 89 -17.77 -5.16 -12.68
N VAL A 90 -16.51 -5.11 -13.14
CA VAL A 90 -15.46 -6.07 -12.74
C VAL A 90 -14.42 -5.39 -11.85
N SER A 91 -14.42 -5.78 -10.58
CA SER A 91 -13.44 -5.36 -9.57
C SER A 91 -12.26 -6.33 -9.46
N SER A 92 -11.12 -5.84 -8.98
CA SER A 92 -9.98 -6.69 -8.64
C SER A 92 -9.42 -6.41 -7.25
N ILE A 93 -8.97 -7.48 -6.57
CA ILE A 93 -8.38 -7.39 -5.23
C ILE A 93 -7.12 -6.50 -5.24
N ALA A 94 -6.37 -6.50 -6.35
CA ALA A 94 -5.20 -5.65 -6.50
C ALA A 94 -5.58 -4.16 -6.53
N SER A 95 -6.59 -3.79 -7.34
CA SER A 95 -7.10 -2.42 -7.42
C SER A 95 -7.61 -1.92 -6.06
N VAL A 96 -8.37 -2.77 -5.36
CA VAL A 96 -8.85 -2.50 -4.00
C VAL A 96 -7.68 -2.30 -3.03
N GLY A 97 -6.66 -3.18 -3.06
CA GLY A 97 -5.48 -3.05 -2.20
C GLY A 97 -4.72 -1.74 -2.44
N PHE A 98 -4.56 -1.33 -3.69
CA PHE A 98 -3.97 -0.04 -4.03
C PHE A 98 -4.83 1.12 -3.56
N GLY A 99 -6.15 1.10 -3.81
CA GLY A 99 -7.06 2.16 -3.34
C GLY A 99 -7.10 2.29 -1.82
N LEU A 100 -7.08 1.19 -1.07
CA LEU A 100 -6.99 1.24 0.40
C LEU A 100 -5.70 1.92 0.87
N SER A 101 -4.58 1.73 0.14
CA SER A 101 -3.32 2.40 0.45
C SER A 101 -3.32 3.89 0.11
N THR A 102 -4.22 4.36 -0.76
CA THR A 102 -4.34 5.79 -1.08
C THR A 102 -5.21 6.55 -0.08
N LEU A 103 -6.03 5.88 0.73
CA LEU A 103 -6.88 6.54 1.74
C LEU A 103 -6.07 7.38 2.74
N PRO A 104 -4.98 6.89 3.37
CA PRO A 104 -4.15 7.73 4.22
C PRO A 104 -3.54 8.91 3.47
N ILE A 105 -3.21 8.75 2.18
CA ILE A 105 -2.67 9.83 1.35
C ILE A 105 -3.73 10.92 1.17
N GLY A 106 -4.97 10.56 0.85
CA GLY A 106 -6.08 11.49 0.68
C GLY A 106 -6.40 12.28 1.96
N ILE A 107 -6.43 11.60 3.11
CA ILE A 107 -6.61 12.23 4.42
C ILE A 107 -5.47 13.21 4.72
N GLU A 108 -4.22 12.83 4.45
CA GLU A 108 -3.07 13.70 4.70
C GLU A 108 -2.96 14.88 3.74
N ALA A 109 -3.46 14.70 2.52
CA ALA A 109 -3.55 15.74 1.51
C ALA A 109 -4.76 16.67 1.69
N GLY A 110 -5.75 16.28 2.51
CA GLY A 110 -7.00 17.04 2.70
C GLY A 110 -7.96 16.92 1.52
N TRP A 111 -7.90 15.83 0.76
CA TRP A 111 -8.81 15.56 -0.35
C TRP A 111 -10.14 14.94 0.12
N ILE A 112 -10.10 14.23 1.24
CA ILE A 112 -11.22 13.59 1.94
C ILE A 112 -11.12 13.80 3.44
#